data_AF-A0A349SVZ2-F1
#
_entry.id   AF-A0A349SVZ2-F1
#
_cell.length_a   1.000
_cell.length_b   1.000
_cell.length_c   1.000
_cell.angle_alpha   90.00
_cell.angle_beta   90.00
_cell.angle_gamma   90.00
#
_symmetry.space_group_name_H-M   'P 1'
#
loop_
_entity.id
_entity.type
_entity.pdbx_description
1 polymer ?
#
loop_
_entity_poly.entity_id
_entity_poly.type
_entity_poly.pdbx_seq_one_letter_code
_entity_poly.pdbx_strand_id
1 'polypeptide(L)'
;MDAQRIKETVMSLIVLHRPIASDPKLQRVHLFAGRHLGEEEFDRQQEYADARLSPLLKTRPAGVVYGLRLASSGSGLAEAATFVVNPGLAVTPEGYTLHLQSPLKAQWQRVIEDYLQRTATADATGVYYLTLQQSQNTIDAPRVEPCQRAEFDPTRDSRLATVTSVRLQRLAIAPAVVTATPADQLQNWIAADRVDAEFLDNFNQAIPLALLAITSSGDDHTINWVSEAAGRYDAVARSGYRVLLNQTAAALRQVMQNHSLPANAGTPLADFLDNNLNLDFLPAAGELPLAWLKNADSPNPDFMWLPQHLSVDMVPVPEDSVLDLIHRHLPRRVIDLRQPAGDKVRLLLALRRQDYRADLLDIPPTDTQLESDLYRFYMRAYNAWHRWR
;
A
#
# COMPACT_ATOMS: atom_id res chain seq x y z
N MET A 1 -43.82 5.16 -36.51
CA MET A 1 -44.62 3.92 -36.41
C MET A 1 -43.68 2.79 -36.78
N ASP A 2 -43.11 1.98 -35.89
CA ASP A 2 -43.46 1.59 -34.53
C ASP A 2 -42.18 1.35 -33.70
N ALA A 3 -42.04 2.05 -32.56
CA ALA A 3 -40.95 1.85 -31.60
C ALA A 3 -41.46 1.44 -30.21
N GLN A 4 -42.69 0.90 -30.14
CA GLN A 4 -43.39 0.61 -28.87
C GLN A 4 -43.84 -0.84 -28.73
N ARG A 5 -43.12 -1.80 -29.35
CA ARG A 5 -43.34 -3.23 -29.11
C ARG A 5 -42.03 -3.99 -28.94
N ILE A 6 -41.37 -3.79 -27.81
CA ILE A 6 -40.65 -4.88 -27.15
C ILE A 6 -41.17 -4.92 -25.72
N LYS A 7 -42.29 -5.63 -25.57
CA LYS A 7 -42.84 -6.02 -24.27
C LYS A 7 -41.92 -7.06 -23.65
N GLU A 8 -41.53 -6.80 -22.41
CA GLU A 8 -41.33 -7.78 -21.33
C GLU A 8 -40.85 -9.16 -21.79
N THR A 9 -39.60 -9.21 -22.25
CA THR A 9 -38.83 -10.45 -22.13
C THR A 9 -38.26 -10.43 -20.72
N VAL A 10 -38.55 -11.45 -19.92
CA VAL A 10 -37.90 -11.72 -18.64
C VAL A 10 -36.39 -11.55 -18.83
N MET A 11 -35.82 -10.44 -18.37
CA MET A 11 -34.40 -10.12 -18.61
C MET A 11 -33.54 -11.00 -17.70
N SER A 12 -33.22 -12.20 -18.17
CA SER A 12 -32.14 -13.04 -17.65
C SER A 12 -30.78 -12.64 -18.22
N LEU A 13 -30.60 -11.36 -18.58
CA LEU A 13 -29.39 -10.84 -19.20
C LEU A 13 -28.95 -9.59 -18.46
N ILE A 14 -27.81 -9.68 -17.77
CA ILE A 14 -27.13 -8.50 -17.22
C ILE A 14 -26.30 -7.91 -18.36
N VAL A 15 -26.77 -6.80 -18.91
CA VAL A 15 -26.03 -6.06 -19.92
C VAL A 15 -24.91 -5.29 -19.21
N LEU A 16 -23.67 -5.70 -19.42
CA LEU A 16 -22.48 -5.10 -18.78
C LEU A 16 -22.14 -3.69 -19.32
N HIS A 17 -22.85 -3.21 -20.35
CA HIS A 17 -22.59 -1.92 -20.99
C HIS A 17 -23.89 -1.23 -21.42
N ARG A 18 -23.87 0.11 -21.45
CA ARG A 18 -24.91 0.85 -22.18
C ARG A 18 -24.66 0.65 -23.69
N PRO A 19 -25.69 0.39 -24.51
CA PRO A 19 -25.53 0.35 -25.95
C PRO A 19 -25.07 1.73 -26.44
N ILE A 20 -23.87 1.79 -27.00
CA ILE A 20 -23.30 3.00 -27.59
C ILE A 20 -23.70 3.01 -29.07
N ALA A 21 -24.11 4.17 -29.59
CA ALA A 21 -24.28 4.35 -31.03
C ALA A 21 -22.96 4.03 -31.74
N SER A 22 -23.02 3.52 -32.98
CA SER A 22 -21.87 2.99 -33.73
C SER A 22 -20.61 3.85 -33.60
N ASP A 23 -19.70 3.45 -32.71
CA ASP A 23 -18.39 4.08 -32.55
C ASP A 23 -17.40 3.39 -33.51
N PRO A 24 -16.60 4.13 -34.30
CA PRO A 24 -15.57 3.54 -35.15
C PRO A 24 -14.61 2.62 -34.39
N LYS A 25 -14.35 2.87 -33.10
CA LYS A 25 -13.50 2.02 -32.25
C LYS A 25 -14.14 0.67 -31.90
N LEU A 26 -15.45 0.53 -32.08
CA LEU A 26 -16.18 -0.72 -31.87
C LEU A 26 -16.41 -1.50 -33.17
N GLN A 27 -15.88 -1.03 -34.30
CA GLN A 27 -15.98 -1.69 -35.59
C GLN A 27 -14.80 -2.60 -35.83
N ARG A 28 -15.07 -3.90 -36.03
CA ARG A 28 -14.03 -4.87 -36.37
C ARG A 28 -13.56 -4.65 -37.81
N VAL A 29 -12.25 -4.58 -38.02
CA VAL A 29 -11.66 -4.52 -39.36
C VAL A 29 -11.97 -5.81 -40.13
N HIS A 30 -12.60 -5.67 -41.29
CA HIS A 30 -12.91 -6.78 -42.19
C HIS A 30 -11.67 -7.23 -42.98
N LEU A 31 -11.09 -8.37 -42.62
CA LEU A 31 -9.92 -8.96 -43.28
C LEU A 31 -10.36 -9.85 -44.45
N PHE A 32 -9.87 -9.59 -45.65
CA PHE A 32 -10.06 -10.44 -46.83
C PHE A 32 -8.80 -10.46 -47.71
N ALA A 33 -8.64 -11.52 -48.50
CA ALA A 33 -7.46 -11.69 -49.35
C ALA A 33 -7.34 -10.56 -50.38
N GLY A 34 -6.16 -9.95 -50.49
CA GLY A 34 -5.88 -8.83 -51.41
C GLY A 34 -6.19 -7.44 -50.83
N ARG A 35 -6.68 -7.34 -49.59
CA ARG A 35 -6.80 -6.06 -48.89
C ARG A 35 -5.41 -5.53 -48.51
N HIS A 36 -5.13 -4.28 -48.83
CA HIS A 36 -3.95 -3.57 -48.33
C HIS A 36 -4.11 -3.33 -46.81
N LEU A 37 -3.12 -3.73 -46.02
CA LEU A 37 -3.08 -3.49 -44.57
C LEU A 37 -2.06 -2.38 -44.31
N GLY A 38 -2.55 -1.19 -43.97
CA GLY A 38 -1.73 -0.09 -43.48
C GLY A 38 -1.70 -0.04 -41.96
N GLU A 39 -0.95 0.94 -41.43
CA GLU A 39 -0.85 1.24 -40.01
C GLU A 39 -2.24 1.48 -39.38
N GLU A 40 -3.09 2.28 -40.03
CA GLU A 40 -4.44 2.57 -39.54
C GLU A 40 -5.31 1.33 -39.35
N GLU A 41 -5.16 0.29 -40.18
CA GLU A 41 -5.91 -0.96 -40.01
C GLU A 41 -5.47 -1.72 -38.76
N PHE A 42 -4.18 -1.71 -38.44
CA PHE A 42 -3.66 -2.34 -37.24
C PHE A 42 -4.07 -1.57 -35.99
N ASP A 43 -4.01 -0.24 -36.02
CA ASP A 43 -4.47 0.61 -34.93
C ASP A 43 -5.96 0.37 -34.63
N ARG A 44 -6.81 0.33 -35.67
CA ARG A 44 -8.24 0.04 -35.48
C ARG A 44 -8.49 -1.36 -34.92
N GLN A 45 -7.68 -2.37 -35.28
CA GLN A 45 -7.80 -3.70 -34.67
C GLN A 45 -7.43 -3.70 -33.19
N GLN A 46 -6.37 -2.97 -32.84
CA GLN A 46 -5.92 -2.82 -31.46
C GLN A 46 -6.96 -2.06 -30.63
N GLU A 47 -7.45 -0.92 -31.13
CA GLU A 47 -8.51 -0.14 -30.48
C GLU A 47 -9.79 -0.96 -30.30
N TYR A 48 -10.17 -1.79 -31.28
CA TYR A 48 -11.31 -2.70 -31.16
C TYR A 48 -11.12 -3.73 -30.05
N ALA A 49 -9.95 -4.36 -29.97
CA ALA A 49 -9.65 -5.33 -28.92
C ALA A 49 -9.66 -4.66 -27.53
N ASP A 50 -9.00 -3.50 -27.40
CA ASP A 50 -8.92 -2.74 -26.16
C ASP A 50 -10.30 -2.25 -25.70
N ALA A 51 -11.14 -1.74 -26.61
CA ALA A 51 -12.50 -1.31 -26.31
C ALA A 51 -13.40 -2.48 -25.85
N ARG A 52 -13.14 -3.71 -26.32
CA ARG A 52 -13.88 -4.91 -25.89
C ARG A 52 -13.40 -5.46 -24.55
N LEU A 53 -12.11 -5.33 -24.24
CA LEU A 53 -11.51 -5.81 -23.00
C LEU A 53 -11.66 -4.81 -21.84
N SER A 54 -11.61 -3.50 -22.12
CA SER A 54 -11.69 -2.45 -21.10
C SER A 54 -12.90 -2.60 -20.14
N PRO A 55 -14.13 -2.92 -20.59
CA PRO A 55 -15.25 -3.13 -19.69
C PRO A 55 -15.08 -4.31 -18.73
N LEU A 56 -14.38 -5.37 -19.14
CA LEU A 56 -14.09 -6.51 -18.27
C LEU A 56 -13.13 -6.11 -17.15
N LEU A 57 -12.16 -5.27 -17.47
CA LEU A 57 -11.13 -4.81 -16.54
C LEU A 57 -11.57 -3.63 -15.68
N LYS A 58 -12.50 -2.79 -16.14
CA LYS A 58 -13.12 -1.72 -15.33
C LYS A 58 -13.89 -2.23 -14.12
N THR A 59 -14.31 -3.50 -14.12
CA THR A 59 -14.91 -4.13 -12.94
C THR A 59 -13.86 -4.53 -11.89
N ARG A 60 -12.57 -4.52 -12.25
CA ARG A 60 -11.46 -4.80 -11.34
C ARG A 60 -10.94 -3.49 -10.75
N PRO A 61 -10.62 -3.48 -9.45
CA PRO A 61 -9.96 -2.34 -8.82
C PRO A 61 -8.58 -2.12 -9.44
N ALA A 62 -8.21 -0.84 -9.62
CA ALA A 62 -6.89 -0.45 -10.10
C ALA A 62 -5.81 -0.80 -9.08
N GLY A 63 -4.61 -1.12 -9.59
CA GLY A 63 -3.45 -1.43 -8.77
C GLY A 63 -2.62 -2.59 -9.32
N VAL A 64 -1.67 -3.06 -8.51
CA VAL A 64 -0.77 -4.16 -8.86
C VAL A 64 -1.45 -5.52 -8.61
N VAL A 65 -1.43 -6.39 -9.61
CA VAL A 65 -1.94 -7.77 -9.49
C VAL A 65 -0.85 -8.68 -8.90
N TYR A 66 0.36 -8.61 -9.44
CA TYR A 66 1.54 -9.32 -8.91
C TYR A 66 2.84 -8.67 -9.40
N GLY A 67 3.96 -8.98 -8.74
CA GLY A 67 5.28 -8.49 -9.15
C GLY A 67 5.42 -6.97 -8.97
N LEU A 68 6.12 -6.29 -9.90
CA LEU A 68 6.33 -4.83 -9.89
C LEU A 68 6.90 -4.30 -8.56
N ARG A 69 7.76 -5.10 -7.92
CA ARG A 69 8.46 -4.71 -6.69
C ARG A 69 9.72 -3.94 -7.03
N LEU A 70 10.08 -3.01 -6.17
CA LEU A 70 11.34 -2.28 -6.28
C LEU A 70 12.47 -3.10 -5.64
N ALA A 71 13.63 -3.11 -6.30
CA ALA A 71 14.85 -3.68 -5.78
C ALA A 71 16.02 -2.74 -6.04
N SER A 72 17.01 -2.72 -5.14
CA SER A 72 18.30 -2.06 -5.37
C SER A 72 19.43 -3.06 -5.13
N SER A 73 20.60 -2.77 -5.68
CA SER A 73 21.80 -3.61 -5.55
C SER A 73 22.64 -3.28 -4.30
N GLY A 74 22.13 -2.48 -3.35
CA GLY A 74 22.88 -1.92 -2.23
C GLY A 74 22.19 -2.04 -0.87
N SER A 75 22.65 -1.26 0.11
CA SER A 75 22.19 -1.23 1.52
C SER A 75 20.74 -0.74 1.71
N GLY A 76 20.18 -0.04 0.73
CA GLY A 76 18.79 0.42 0.74
C GLY A 76 18.34 0.97 -0.62
N LEU A 77 17.03 1.20 -0.78
CA LEU A 77 16.45 1.77 -2.00
C LEU A 77 16.78 3.26 -2.18
N ALA A 78 16.79 4.02 -1.08
CA ALA A 78 17.08 5.46 -1.08
C ALA A 78 18.57 5.77 -1.29
N GLU A 79 19.46 4.93 -0.77
CA GLU A 79 20.91 5.12 -0.83
C GLU A 79 21.52 4.67 -2.18
N ALA A 80 20.84 3.79 -2.91
CA ALA A 80 21.34 3.26 -4.16
C ALA A 80 21.11 4.24 -5.32
N ALA A 81 22.12 4.49 -6.16
CA ALA A 81 21.96 5.35 -7.34
C ALA A 81 20.98 4.80 -8.40
N THR A 82 20.83 3.47 -8.45
CA THR A 82 19.94 2.77 -9.37
C THR A 82 18.97 1.87 -8.64
N PHE A 83 17.77 1.74 -9.20
CA PHE A 83 16.78 0.77 -8.76
C PHE A 83 16.25 -0.04 -9.96
N VAL A 84 15.65 -1.18 -9.67
CA VAL A 84 15.05 -2.09 -10.65
C VAL A 84 13.59 -2.31 -10.27
N VAL A 85 12.70 -2.17 -11.24
CA VAL A 85 11.32 -2.64 -11.13
C VAL A 85 11.26 -4.07 -11.65
N ASN A 86 10.92 -5.01 -10.77
CA ASN A 86 10.80 -6.42 -11.14
C ASN A 86 9.61 -6.65 -12.08
N PRO A 87 9.68 -7.64 -12.98
CA PRO A 87 8.55 -8.01 -13.85
C PRO A 87 7.24 -8.20 -13.09
N GLY A 88 6.13 -7.92 -13.75
CA GLY A 88 4.81 -8.03 -13.13
C GLY A 88 3.68 -7.44 -13.97
N LEU A 89 2.49 -7.45 -13.37
CA LEU A 89 1.24 -7.03 -14.00
C LEU A 89 0.44 -6.12 -13.06
N ALA A 90 -0.14 -5.08 -13.63
CA ALA A 90 -1.07 -4.18 -12.98
C ALA A 90 -2.27 -3.85 -13.88
N VAL A 91 -3.33 -3.35 -13.26
CA VAL A 91 -4.50 -2.79 -13.94
C VAL A 91 -4.56 -1.31 -13.64
N THR A 92 -4.61 -0.49 -14.68
CA THR A 92 -4.73 0.96 -14.55
C THR A 92 -6.19 1.37 -14.22
N PRO A 93 -6.42 2.56 -13.67
CA PRO A 93 -7.77 3.09 -13.44
C PRO A 93 -8.66 3.12 -14.69
N GLU A 94 -8.08 3.33 -15.87
CA GLU A 94 -8.81 3.30 -17.14
C GLU A 94 -9.23 1.88 -17.58
N GLY A 95 -8.77 0.84 -16.88
CA GLY A 95 -9.02 -0.55 -17.20
C GLY A 95 -8.06 -1.12 -18.26
N TYR A 96 -6.86 -0.56 -18.38
CA TYR A 96 -5.79 -1.12 -19.23
C TYR A 96 -4.85 -1.99 -18.40
N THR A 97 -4.24 -2.98 -19.06
CA THR A 97 -3.21 -3.81 -18.43
C THR A 97 -1.85 -3.18 -18.60
N LEU A 98 -1.17 -2.89 -17.48
CA LEU A 98 0.24 -2.52 -17.49
C LEU A 98 1.06 -3.77 -17.17
N HIS A 99 1.83 -4.23 -18.16
CA HIS A 99 2.67 -5.42 -18.04
C HIS A 99 4.14 -5.07 -18.26
N LEU A 100 4.98 -5.57 -17.36
CA LEU A 100 6.42 -5.48 -17.47
C LEU A 100 6.98 -6.91 -17.56
N GLN A 101 7.43 -7.31 -18.76
CA GLN A 101 7.96 -8.66 -19.00
C GLN A 101 9.41 -8.83 -18.52
N SER A 102 10.23 -7.78 -18.67
CA SER A 102 11.65 -7.76 -18.31
C SER A 102 11.91 -6.69 -17.24
N PRO A 103 12.86 -6.90 -16.33
CA PRO A 103 13.16 -5.92 -15.28
C PRO A 103 13.51 -4.55 -15.88
N LEU A 104 12.88 -3.50 -15.36
CA LEU A 104 13.13 -2.12 -15.78
C LEU A 104 14.16 -1.50 -14.83
N LYS A 105 15.38 -1.29 -15.32
CA LYS A 105 16.43 -0.60 -14.57
C LYS A 105 16.33 0.90 -14.78
N ALA A 106 16.31 1.66 -13.69
CA ALA A 106 16.25 3.12 -13.70
C ALA A 106 17.29 3.73 -12.76
N GLN A 107 17.64 4.98 -13.03
CA GLN A 107 18.51 5.81 -12.19
C GLN A 107 17.67 6.90 -11.56
N TRP A 108 17.86 7.13 -10.26
CA TRP A 108 17.09 8.16 -9.54
C TRP A 108 17.31 9.54 -10.14
N GLN A 109 18.57 9.91 -10.38
CA GLN A 109 18.91 11.21 -10.95
C GLN A 109 18.19 11.47 -12.27
N ARG A 110 18.17 10.49 -13.18
CA ARG A 110 17.50 10.61 -14.48
C ARG A 110 15.97 10.74 -14.36
N VAL A 111 15.38 10.06 -13.38
CA VAL A 111 13.93 10.15 -13.08
C VAL A 111 13.57 11.53 -12.50
N ILE A 112 14.45 12.11 -11.69
CA ILE A 112 14.30 13.47 -11.13
C ILE A 112 14.49 14.53 -12.22
N GLU A 113 15.52 14.41 -13.04
CA GLU A 113 15.78 15.31 -14.18
C GLU A 113 14.61 15.33 -15.16
N ASP A 114 14.06 14.16 -15.51
CA ASP A 114 12.87 14.06 -16.37
C ASP A 114 11.65 14.77 -15.74
N TYR A 115 11.47 14.64 -14.43
CA TYR A 115 10.42 15.36 -13.72
C TYR A 115 10.63 16.89 -13.82
N LEU A 116 11.82 17.38 -13.48
CA LEU A 116 12.15 18.82 -13.49
C LEU A 116 12.01 19.44 -14.88
N GLN A 117 12.44 18.72 -15.93
CA GLN A 117 12.27 19.15 -17.32
C GLN A 117 10.80 19.24 -17.71
N ARG A 118 9.98 18.26 -17.32
CA ARG A 118 8.54 18.23 -17.66
C ARG A 118 7.74 19.30 -16.92
N THR A 119 8.08 19.61 -15.67
CA THR A 119 7.38 20.62 -14.88
C THR A 119 7.98 22.02 -14.97
N ALA A 120 9.12 22.17 -15.67
CA ALA A 120 9.88 23.43 -15.76
C ALA A 120 10.19 24.04 -14.38
N THR A 121 10.51 23.20 -13.40
CA THR A 121 10.88 23.60 -12.04
C THR A 121 12.32 23.23 -11.74
N ALA A 122 13.02 24.05 -10.94
CA ALA A 122 14.40 23.75 -10.51
C ALA A 122 14.47 23.02 -9.15
N ASP A 123 13.42 23.14 -8.33
CA ASP A 123 13.37 22.49 -7.01
C ASP A 123 12.57 21.19 -7.07
N ALA A 124 13.21 20.08 -6.70
CA ALA A 124 12.59 18.76 -6.61
C ALA A 124 12.05 18.46 -5.19
N THR A 125 12.19 19.37 -4.23
CA THR A 125 11.81 19.12 -2.84
C THR A 125 10.32 18.84 -2.70
N GLY A 126 9.99 17.68 -2.13
CA GLY A 126 8.61 17.24 -1.96
C GLY A 126 8.45 15.75 -1.75
N VAL A 127 7.19 15.31 -1.65
CA VAL A 127 6.80 13.90 -1.62
C VAL A 127 6.17 13.52 -2.95
N TYR A 128 6.49 12.33 -3.43
CA TYR A 128 6.09 11.84 -4.74
C TYR A 128 5.59 10.41 -4.66
N TYR A 129 4.62 10.08 -5.52
CA TYR A 129 4.42 8.71 -5.93
C TYR A 129 5.38 8.38 -7.07
N LEU A 130 6.11 7.28 -6.91
CA LEU A 130 6.80 6.62 -8.01
C LEU A 130 5.77 5.82 -8.79
N THR A 131 5.53 6.20 -10.03
CA THR A 131 4.51 5.59 -10.87
C THR A 131 5.14 4.82 -12.01
N LEU A 132 4.53 3.70 -12.37
CA LEU A 132 4.82 3.00 -13.62
C LEU A 132 3.75 3.40 -14.62
N GLN A 133 4.17 3.93 -15.76
CA GLN A 133 3.28 4.41 -16.82
C GLN A 133 3.62 3.73 -18.14
N GLN A 134 2.60 3.38 -18.90
CA GLN A 134 2.72 3.05 -20.32
C GLN A 134 2.40 4.26 -21.17
N SER A 135 3.20 4.47 -22.21
CA SER A 135 3.01 5.53 -23.20
C SER A 135 3.44 5.03 -24.57
N GLN A 136 2.78 5.51 -25.63
CA GLN A 136 3.25 5.29 -26.99
C GLN A 136 4.39 6.27 -27.28
N ASN A 137 5.55 5.74 -27.63
CA ASN A 137 6.69 6.53 -28.06
C ASN A 137 7.13 6.06 -29.44
N THR A 138 7.53 7.01 -30.28
CA THR A 138 8.17 6.72 -31.55
C THR A 138 9.61 6.31 -31.27
N ILE A 139 9.91 5.03 -31.50
CA ILE A 139 11.28 4.50 -31.52
C ILE A 139 11.83 4.72 -32.92
N ASP A 140 13.13 4.98 -33.02
CA ASP A 140 13.84 5.18 -34.29
C ASP A 140 13.37 6.41 -35.08
N ALA A 141 12.86 7.44 -34.39
CA ALA A 141 12.57 8.73 -35.00
C ALA A 141 13.87 9.35 -35.59
N PRO A 142 13.79 10.24 -36.61
CA PRO A 142 14.96 10.76 -37.33
C PRO A 142 16.01 11.47 -36.46
N ARG A 143 15.66 11.83 -35.22
CA ARG A 143 16.50 12.50 -34.23
C ARG A 143 17.07 11.57 -33.15
N VAL A 144 16.79 10.26 -33.21
CA VAL A 144 17.23 9.28 -32.21
C VAL A 144 18.49 8.57 -32.71
N GLU A 145 19.58 8.68 -31.96
CA GLU A 145 20.83 7.99 -32.29
C GLU A 145 20.65 6.46 -32.22
N PRO A 146 21.14 5.68 -33.21
CA PRO A 146 20.94 4.24 -33.20
C PRO A 146 21.79 3.56 -32.12
N CYS A 147 21.22 2.52 -31.50
CA CYS A 147 21.84 1.85 -30.35
C CYS A 147 23.09 1.03 -30.71
N GLN A 148 23.30 0.70 -31.99
CA GLN A 148 24.37 -0.19 -32.46
C GLN A 148 25.04 0.24 -33.77
N ARG A 149 24.53 1.27 -34.46
CA ARG A 149 25.04 1.73 -35.76
C ARG A 149 25.18 3.25 -35.74
N ALA A 150 26.35 3.78 -36.10
CA ALA A 150 26.53 5.23 -36.18
C ALA A 150 26.08 5.83 -37.53
N GLU A 151 25.76 5.00 -38.52
CA GLU A 151 25.33 5.44 -39.84
C GLU A 151 23.84 5.79 -39.85
N PHE A 152 23.53 6.99 -40.34
CA PHE A 152 22.16 7.44 -40.60
C PHE A 152 21.56 6.60 -41.74
N ASP A 153 20.52 5.83 -41.44
CA ASP A 153 19.77 5.04 -42.44
C ASP A 153 18.48 5.78 -42.81
N PRO A 154 18.41 6.42 -43.99
CA PRO A 154 17.24 7.17 -44.44
C PRO A 154 16.04 6.27 -44.79
N THR A 155 16.22 4.93 -44.83
CA THR A 155 15.15 3.95 -45.06
C THR A 155 14.63 3.32 -43.76
N ARG A 156 15.11 3.81 -42.61
CA ARG A 156 14.69 3.30 -41.30
C ARG A 156 13.28 3.79 -40.98
N ASP A 157 12.33 2.87 -41.00
CA ASP A 157 10.96 3.12 -40.56
C ASP A 157 10.95 3.52 -39.08
N SER A 158 10.42 4.70 -38.80
CA SER A 158 10.04 5.09 -37.45
C SER A 158 8.92 4.19 -36.98
N ARG A 159 9.04 3.60 -35.79
CA ARG A 159 8.04 2.67 -35.25
C ARG A 159 7.38 3.27 -34.01
N LEU A 160 6.05 3.26 -33.98
CA LEU A 160 5.31 3.48 -32.74
C LEU A 160 5.43 2.23 -31.87
N ALA A 161 5.92 2.40 -30.65
CA ALA A 161 6.03 1.31 -29.69
C ALA A 161 5.48 1.73 -28.32
N THR A 162 4.80 0.80 -27.66
CA THR A 162 4.38 0.97 -26.27
C THR A 162 5.60 0.85 -25.37
N VAL A 163 5.98 1.94 -24.74
CA VAL A 163 7.11 2.01 -23.81
C VAL A 163 6.56 2.11 -22.39
N THR A 164 7.08 1.28 -21.50
CA THR A 164 6.81 1.39 -20.06
C THR A 164 7.94 2.19 -19.42
N SER A 165 7.60 3.23 -18.65
CA SER A 165 8.56 4.11 -17.99
C SER A 165 8.17 4.39 -16.55
N VAL A 166 9.15 4.73 -15.72
CA VAL A 166 8.93 5.16 -14.35
C VAL A 166 8.89 6.68 -14.30
N ARG A 167 7.93 7.25 -13.56
CA ARG A 167 7.74 8.71 -13.45
C ARG A 167 7.41 9.12 -12.02
N LEU A 168 7.76 10.36 -11.68
CA LEU A 168 7.37 10.99 -10.42
C LEU A 168 6.06 11.76 -10.59
N GLN A 169 5.14 11.54 -9.66
CA GLN A 169 3.89 12.29 -9.50
C GLN A 169 3.93 13.02 -8.16
N ARG A 170 4.03 14.36 -8.16
CA ARG A 170 4.16 15.16 -6.94
C ARG A 170 2.86 15.20 -6.14
N LEU A 171 2.99 15.10 -4.82
CA LEU A 171 1.91 15.37 -3.88
C LEU A 171 1.89 16.84 -3.46
N ALA A 172 0.69 17.38 -3.24
CA ALA A 172 0.49 18.75 -2.77
C ALA A 172 0.80 18.88 -1.27
N ILE A 173 2.05 18.65 -0.90
CA ILE A 173 2.56 18.77 0.48
C ILE A 173 3.61 19.87 0.50
N ALA A 174 3.50 20.80 1.45
CA ALA A 174 4.43 21.91 1.56
C ALA A 174 5.85 21.40 1.88
N PRO A 175 6.91 21.89 1.20
CA PRO A 175 8.28 21.47 1.45
C PRO A 175 8.72 21.55 2.91
N ALA A 176 8.27 22.57 3.65
CA ALA A 176 8.57 22.74 5.07
C ALA A 176 8.09 21.55 5.94
N VAL A 177 6.96 20.94 5.59
CA VAL A 177 6.43 19.75 6.28
C VAL A 177 7.31 18.54 5.99
N VAL A 178 7.79 18.39 4.76
CA VAL A 178 8.67 17.28 4.36
C VAL A 178 9.97 17.28 5.14
N THR A 179 10.52 18.46 5.42
CA THR A 179 11.77 18.61 6.19
C THR A 179 11.59 18.52 7.70
N ALA A 180 10.42 18.90 8.22
CA ALA A 180 10.17 18.96 9.67
C ALA A 180 9.58 17.67 10.24
N THR A 181 8.85 16.91 9.43
CA THR A 181 8.11 15.71 9.88
C THR A 181 8.94 14.44 9.65
N PRO A 182 9.05 13.54 10.64
CA PRO A 182 9.67 12.23 10.47
C PRO A 182 9.06 11.43 9.32
N ALA A 183 9.89 10.64 8.64
CA ALA A 183 9.48 9.88 7.45
C ALA A 183 8.28 8.96 7.73
N ASP A 184 8.27 8.25 8.85
CA ASP A 184 7.23 7.28 9.20
C ASP A 184 5.88 7.97 9.49
N GLN A 185 5.92 9.14 10.13
CA GLN A 185 4.74 9.95 10.40
C GLN A 185 4.13 10.48 9.11
N LEU A 186 4.98 10.99 8.21
CA LEU A 186 4.53 11.53 6.93
C LEU A 186 3.92 10.44 6.04
N GLN A 187 4.55 9.26 5.99
CA GLN A 187 4.01 8.08 5.30
C GLN A 187 2.65 7.65 5.88
N ASN A 188 2.54 7.60 7.21
CA ASN A 188 1.32 7.20 7.90
C ASN A 188 0.16 8.17 7.63
N TRP A 189 0.43 9.49 7.70
CA TRP A 189 -0.56 10.51 7.37
C TRP A 189 -1.03 10.40 5.91
N ILE A 190 -0.12 10.25 4.96
CA ILE A 190 -0.47 10.13 3.52
C ILE A 190 -1.30 8.88 3.25
N ALA A 191 -0.94 7.74 3.88
CA ALA A 191 -1.69 6.50 3.75
C ALA A 191 -3.09 6.61 4.38
N ALA A 192 -3.21 7.29 5.53
CA ALA A 192 -4.47 7.53 6.22
C ALA A 192 -5.40 8.49 5.46
N ASP A 193 -4.84 9.54 4.85
CA ASP A 193 -5.56 10.53 4.03
C ASP A 193 -6.14 9.92 2.74
N ARG A 194 -5.55 8.83 2.24
CA ARG A 194 -5.89 8.19 0.94
C ARG A 194 -6.43 6.77 1.07
N VAL A 195 -7.03 6.42 2.21
CA VAL A 195 -7.54 5.06 2.48
C VAL A 195 -8.68 4.63 1.55
N ASP A 196 -9.44 5.59 1.03
CA ASP A 196 -10.51 5.35 0.05
C ASP A 196 -9.97 4.93 -1.33
N ALA A 197 -8.70 5.23 -1.61
CA ALA A 197 -8.02 5.02 -2.87
C ALA A 197 -8.68 5.71 -4.07
N GLU A 198 -9.58 6.68 -3.86
CA GLU A 198 -10.27 7.42 -4.94
C GLU A 198 -9.26 8.24 -5.77
N PHE A 199 -8.18 8.71 -5.13
CA PHE A 199 -7.12 9.43 -5.80
C PHE A 199 -6.43 8.62 -6.92
N LEU A 200 -6.55 7.28 -6.91
CA LEU A 200 -6.02 6.41 -7.96
C LEU A 200 -6.64 6.73 -9.32
N ASP A 201 -7.90 7.17 -9.38
CA ASP A 201 -8.58 7.49 -10.64
C ASP A 201 -7.88 8.62 -11.42
N ASN A 202 -7.09 9.45 -10.74
CA ASN A 202 -6.31 10.53 -11.35
C ASN A 202 -5.00 10.07 -12.03
N PHE A 203 -4.62 8.79 -11.91
CA PHE A 203 -3.38 8.27 -12.50
C PHE A 203 -3.53 7.80 -13.95
N ASN A 204 -4.74 7.85 -14.55
CA ASN A 204 -5.00 7.52 -15.96
C ASN A 204 -4.41 6.14 -16.36
N GLN A 205 -3.28 6.13 -17.08
CA GLN A 205 -2.55 4.93 -17.55
C GLN A 205 -1.31 4.60 -16.70
N ALA A 206 -1.28 5.09 -15.47
CA ALA A 206 -0.19 4.87 -14.53
C ALA A 206 -0.69 4.19 -13.26
N ILE A 207 0.23 3.53 -12.55
CA ILE A 207 -0.02 2.91 -11.25
C ILE A 207 1.11 3.23 -10.28
N PRO A 208 0.79 3.55 -9.00
CA PRO A 208 1.81 3.84 -8.00
C PRO A 208 2.51 2.56 -7.51
N LEU A 209 3.83 2.60 -7.48
CA LEU A 209 4.71 1.54 -7.01
C LEU A 209 5.23 1.77 -5.59
N ALA A 210 5.56 3.03 -5.27
CA ALA A 210 6.09 3.41 -3.96
C ALA A 210 5.86 4.90 -3.71
N LEU A 211 5.98 5.28 -2.44
CA LEU A 211 6.00 6.66 -1.98
C LEU A 211 7.46 7.03 -1.69
N LEU A 212 7.89 8.24 -2.03
CA LEU A 212 9.24 8.70 -1.72
C LEU A 212 9.28 10.20 -1.42
N ALA A 213 10.28 10.63 -0.68
CA ALA A 213 10.58 12.04 -0.48
C ALA A 213 11.94 12.40 -1.07
N ILE A 214 11.99 13.57 -1.69
CA ILE A 214 13.20 14.16 -2.25
C ILE A 214 13.48 15.47 -1.52
N THR A 215 14.74 15.73 -1.24
CA THR A 215 15.24 17.03 -0.81
C THR A 215 16.31 17.51 -1.78
N SER A 216 16.18 18.78 -2.17
CA SER A 216 17.14 19.43 -3.06
C SER A 216 18.01 20.40 -2.27
N SER A 217 19.32 20.36 -2.54
CA SER A 217 20.29 21.34 -2.06
C SER A 217 21.04 21.91 -3.25
N GLY A 218 20.53 23.01 -3.81
CA GLY A 218 20.99 23.51 -5.11
C GLY A 218 20.70 22.50 -6.22
N ASP A 219 21.73 22.13 -6.98
CA ASP A 219 21.62 21.16 -8.09
C ASP A 219 21.73 19.70 -7.63
N ASP A 220 22.01 19.45 -6.34
CA ASP A 220 22.04 18.09 -5.80
C ASP A 220 20.66 17.68 -5.29
N HIS A 221 20.23 16.47 -5.66
CA HIS A 221 18.90 15.94 -5.38
C HIS A 221 19.03 14.58 -4.74
N THR A 222 18.69 14.50 -3.46
CA THR A 222 18.83 13.28 -2.68
C THR A 222 17.47 12.72 -2.30
N ILE A 223 17.40 11.39 -2.25
CA ILE A 223 16.20 10.69 -1.81
C ILE A 223 16.34 10.42 -0.33
N ASN A 224 15.43 10.99 0.46
CA ASN A 224 15.47 10.83 1.90
C ASN A 224 14.97 9.44 2.31
N TRP A 225 13.91 8.98 1.66
CA TRP A 225 13.31 7.68 1.93
C TRP A 225 12.44 7.21 0.76
N VAL A 226 12.28 5.89 0.67
CA VAL A 226 11.40 5.22 -0.30
C VAL A 226 10.62 4.14 0.45
N SER A 227 9.30 4.12 0.29
CA SER A 227 8.40 3.19 0.97
C SER A 227 7.42 2.56 -0.02
N GLU A 228 7.64 1.28 -0.33
CA GLU A 228 6.63 0.48 -1.03
C GLU A 228 5.41 0.24 -0.15
N ALA A 229 5.59 0.09 1.17
CA ALA A 229 4.50 -0.19 2.11
C ALA A 229 3.44 0.91 2.16
N ALA A 230 3.87 2.18 2.02
CA ALA A 230 2.99 3.35 2.04
C ALA A 230 2.51 3.81 0.65
N GLY A 231 3.05 3.25 -0.44
CA GLY A 231 2.76 3.75 -1.80
C GLY A 231 2.37 2.73 -2.84
N ARG A 232 2.41 1.44 -2.52
CA ARG A 232 2.00 0.37 -3.42
C ARG A 232 0.55 -0.03 -3.18
N TYR A 233 -0.30 0.14 -4.19
CA TYR A 233 -1.71 -0.24 -4.14
C TYR A 233 -1.91 -1.53 -4.93
N ASP A 234 -2.41 -2.58 -4.26
CA ASP A 234 -2.73 -3.84 -4.92
C ASP A 234 -4.11 -3.75 -5.61
N ALA A 235 -4.32 -4.53 -6.67
CA ALA A 235 -5.57 -4.63 -7.43
C ALA A 235 -6.64 -5.44 -6.67
N VAL A 236 -7.00 -4.96 -5.47
CA VAL A 236 -8.01 -5.54 -4.57
C VAL A 236 -8.96 -4.44 -4.13
N ALA A 237 -10.21 -4.80 -3.84
CA ALA A 237 -11.18 -3.84 -3.34
C ALA A 237 -10.66 -3.19 -2.05
N ARG A 238 -10.85 -1.88 -1.91
CA ARG A 238 -10.46 -1.12 -0.70
C ARG A 238 -8.95 -1.19 -0.42
N SER A 239 -8.15 -1.14 -1.48
CA SER A 239 -6.69 -1.25 -1.43
C SER A 239 -6.02 -0.21 -0.53
N GLY A 240 -6.56 1.02 -0.44
CA GLY A 240 -6.01 2.08 0.41
C GLY A 240 -5.97 1.71 1.90
N TYR A 241 -7.00 1.06 2.44
CA TYR A 241 -6.95 0.54 3.82
C TYR A 241 -5.85 -0.51 4.01
N ARG A 242 -5.58 -1.32 2.99
CA ARG A 242 -4.49 -2.29 3.02
C ARG A 242 -3.12 -1.61 2.95
N VAL A 243 -3.00 -0.49 2.25
CA VAL A 243 -1.78 0.34 2.26
C VAL A 243 -1.50 0.87 3.66
N LEU A 244 -2.51 1.41 4.36
CA LEU A 244 -2.35 1.85 5.74
C LEU A 244 -1.94 0.70 6.68
N LEU A 245 -2.54 -0.49 6.52
CA LEU A 245 -2.15 -1.69 7.26
C LEU A 245 -0.70 -2.11 6.96
N ASN A 246 -0.30 -2.10 5.69
CA ASN A 246 1.07 -2.45 5.29
C ASN A 246 2.09 -1.44 5.82
N GLN A 247 1.78 -0.14 5.76
CA GLN A 247 2.63 0.94 6.25
C GLN A 247 2.80 0.84 7.77
N THR A 248 1.71 0.66 8.52
CA THR A 248 1.80 0.50 9.98
C THR A 248 2.58 -0.76 10.36
N ALA A 249 2.31 -1.90 9.72
CA ALA A 249 3.09 -3.13 9.95
C ALA A 249 4.58 -2.99 9.56
N ALA A 250 4.91 -2.17 8.57
CA ALA A 250 6.30 -1.86 8.21
C ALA A 250 6.97 -0.98 9.27
N ALA A 251 6.31 0.09 9.72
CA ALA A 251 6.81 0.98 10.76
C ALA A 251 7.06 0.25 12.08
N LEU A 252 6.11 -0.59 12.53
CA LEU A 252 6.26 -1.40 13.75
C LEU A 252 7.47 -2.34 13.67
N ARG A 253 7.67 -3.01 12.52
CA ARG A 253 8.84 -3.89 12.31
C ARG A 253 10.14 -3.10 12.27
N GLN A 254 10.16 -1.96 11.59
CA GLN A 254 11.35 -1.12 11.46
C GLN A 254 11.78 -0.56 12.82
N VAL A 255 10.84 -0.09 13.64
CA VAL A 255 11.14 0.39 14.99
C VAL A 255 11.72 -0.74 15.86
N MET A 256 11.22 -1.97 15.74
CA MET A 256 11.79 -3.12 16.47
C MET A 256 13.18 -3.52 15.97
N GLN A 257 13.41 -3.46 14.66
CA GLN A 257 14.74 -3.66 14.11
C GLN A 257 15.72 -2.59 14.63
N ASN A 258 15.29 -1.34 14.68
CA ASN A 258 16.09 -0.24 15.21
C ASN A 258 16.38 -0.40 16.71
N HIS A 259 15.40 -0.83 17.51
CA HIS A 259 15.60 -1.11 18.94
C HIS A 259 16.60 -2.25 19.17
N SER A 260 16.59 -3.26 18.31
CA SER A 260 17.51 -4.41 18.40
C SER A 260 18.97 -4.08 18.08
N LEU A 261 19.27 -2.87 17.56
CA LEU A 261 20.63 -2.46 17.27
C LEU A 261 21.45 -2.27 18.56
N PRO A 262 22.75 -2.63 18.59
CA PRO A 262 23.58 -2.52 19.79
C PRO A 262 23.64 -1.11 20.41
N ALA A 263 23.50 -0.06 19.58
CA ALA A 263 23.47 1.33 20.02
C ALA A 263 22.28 1.66 20.94
N ASN A 264 21.18 0.89 20.84
CA ASN A 264 19.94 1.13 21.56
C ASN A 264 19.70 0.11 22.69
N ALA A 265 20.64 -0.80 22.96
CA ALA A 265 20.46 -1.86 23.95
C ALA A 265 20.24 -1.37 25.39
N GLY A 266 20.65 -0.13 25.70
CA GLY A 266 20.49 0.49 27.02
C GLY A 266 19.17 1.24 27.24
N THR A 267 18.35 1.43 26.21
CA THR A 267 17.09 2.17 26.33
C THR A 267 15.91 1.23 26.58
N PRO A 268 15.10 1.47 27.63
CA PRO A 268 13.86 0.74 27.84
C PRO A 268 12.96 0.82 26.61
N LEU A 269 12.27 -0.28 26.32
CA LEU A 269 11.42 -0.39 25.12
C LEU A 269 10.35 0.71 25.07
N ALA A 270 9.71 1.03 26.20
CA ALA A 270 8.66 2.04 26.28
C ALA A 270 9.18 3.42 25.84
N ASP A 271 10.28 3.87 26.47
CA ASP A 271 10.91 5.15 26.16
C ASP A 271 11.41 5.20 24.70
N PHE A 272 11.85 4.06 24.16
CA PHE A 272 12.27 3.98 22.76
C PHE A 272 11.08 4.13 21.80
N LEU A 273 9.95 3.48 22.09
CA LEU A 273 8.74 3.58 21.29
C LEU A 273 8.19 5.01 21.27
N ASP A 274 8.11 5.68 22.42
CA ASP A 274 7.59 7.05 22.51
C ASP A 274 8.38 8.06 21.68
N ASN A 275 9.68 7.85 21.52
CA ASN A 275 10.54 8.77 20.77
C ASN A 275 10.69 8.41 19.27
N ASN A 276 10.44 7.15 18.88
CA ASN A 276 10.75 6.67 17.54
C ASN A 276 9.51 6.19 16.74
N LEU A 277 8.45 5.73 17.40
CA LEU A 277 7.24 5.25 16.74
C LEU A 277 6.26 6.40 16.51
N ASN A 278 6.50 7.13 15.42
CA ASN A 278 5.68 8.28 15.03
C ASN A 278 4.52 7.84 14.12
N LEU A 279 3.48 7.24 14.69
CA LEU A 279 2.22 6.97 13.96
C LEU A 279 1.11 7.86 14.49
N ASP A 280 0.47 8.60 13.59
CA ASP A 280 -0.67 9.46 13.90
C ASP A 280 -2.00 8.69 13.78
N PHE A 281 -2.01 7.62 12.98
CA PHE A 281 -3.20 6.87 12.60
C PHE A 281 -2.96 5.37 12.63
N LEU A 282 -4.00 4.62 13.04
CA LEU A 282 -4.02 3.16 12.96
C LEU A 282 -5.12 2.67 12.02
N PRO A 283 -4.86 1.57 11.27
CA PRO A 283 -5.92 0.86 10.57
C PRO A 283 -6.92 0.32 11.60
N ALA A 284 -8.19 0.20 11.19
CA ALA A 284 -9.24 -0.27 12.08
C ALA A 284 -9.09 -1.75 12.50
N ALA A 285 -8.30 -2.53 11.74
CA ALA A 285 -7.92 -3.89 12.08
C ALA A 285 -6.50 -4.15 11.57
N GLY A 286 -5.71 -4.86 12.36
CA GLY A 286 -4.33 -5.19 12.06
C GLY A 286 -3.68 -6.00 13.17
N GLU A 287 -2.44 -6.39 12.92
CA GLU A 287 -1.64 -7.13 13.90
C GLU A 287 -0.78 -6.17 14.71
N LEU A 288 -0.69 -6.44 16.01
CA LEU A 288 0.14 -5.68 16.95
C LEU A 288 1.15 -6.63 17.62
N PRO A 289 2.37 -6.17 17.93
CA PRO A 289 3.36 -7.01 18.59
C PRO A 289 2.91 -7.42 19.99
N LEU A 290 2.83 -8.74 20.24
CA LEU A 290 2.43 -9.28 21.55
C LEU A 290 3.34 -8.82 22.69
N ALA A 291 4.62 -8.61 22.42
CA ALA A 291 5.61 -8.17 23.41
C ALA A 291 5.30 -6.80 24.04
N TRP A 292 4.39 -6.02 23.45
CA TRP A 292 4.03 -4.68 23.94
C TRP A 292 2.77 -4.69 24.81
N LEU A 293 2.10 -5.85 24.92
CA LEU A 293 0.95 -6.04 25.81
C LEU A 293 1.41 -6.06 27.27
N LYS A 294 0.74 -5.28 28.11
CA LYS A 294 0.93 -5.23 29.57
C LYS A 294 -0.36 -5.64 30.26
N ASN A 295 -0.22 -6.26 31.44
CA ASN A 295 -1.34 -6.65 32.30
C ASN A 295 -2.40 -7.48 31.57
N ALA A 296 -1.97 -8.49 30.80
CA ALA A 296 -2.87 -9.38 30.05
C ALA A 296 -3.81 -10.19 30.96
N ASP A 297 -3.44 -10.32 32.23
CA ASP A 297 -4.16 -10.97 33.33
C ASP A 297 -5.06 -9.99 34.13
N SER A 298 -5.26 -8.76 33.64
CA SER A 298 -6.12 -7.76 34.25
C SER A 298 -7.36 -7.51 33.38
N PRO A 299 -8.51 -7.14 33.98
CA PRO A 299 -9.69 -6.69 33.22
C PRO A 299 -9.40 -5.41 32.39
N ASN A 300 -8.35 -4.67 32.73
CA ASN A 300 -7.90 -3.50 32.00
C ASN A 300 -6.50 -3.78 31.41
N PRO A 301 -6.42 -4.49 30.26
CA PRO A 301 -5.16 -4.69 29.56
C PRO A 301 -4.67 -3.34 29.01
N ASP A 302 -3.35 -3.18 28.96
CA ASP A 302 -2.71 -1.96 28.47
C ASP A 302 -1.70 -2.30 27.36
N PHE A 303 -1.39 -1.33 26.51
CA PHE A 303 -0.46 -1.51 25.41
C PHE A 303 0.55 -0.37 25.43
N MET A 304 1.84 -0.72 25.51
CA MET A 304 2.93 0.17 25.92
C MET A 304 3.00 1.54 25.24
N TRP A 305 2.56 1.66 23.99
CA TRP A 305 2.65 2.87 23.16
C TRP A 305 1.27 3.49 22.83
N LEU A 306 0.15 2.81 23.13
CA LEU A 306 -1.16 3.36 22.80
C LEU A 306 -1.48 4.59 23.69
N PRO A 307 -2.07 5.66 23.12
CA PRO A 307 -2.51 6.80 23.91
C PRO A 307 -3.52 6.41 25.00
N GLN A 308 -3.37 6.99 26.19
CA GLN A 308 -4.22 6.70 27.37
C GLN A 308 -5.71 7.01 27.18
N HIS A 309 -6.06 7.83 26.18
CA HIS A 309 -7.46 8.17 25.89
C HIS A 309 -8.19 7.07 25.10
N LEU A 310 -7.47 6.07 24.58
CA LEU A 310 -8.07 4.91 23.92
C LEU A 310 -8.36 3.83 24.96
N SER A 311 -9.61 3.38 25.05
CA SER A 311 -9.95 2.25 25.92
C SER A 311 -9.61 0.95 25.21
N VAL A 312 -8.85 0.08 25.88
CA VAL A 312 -8.46 -1.23 25.38
C VAL A 312 -9.30 -2.32 26.06
N ASP A 313 -9.86 -3.21 25.25
CA ASP A 313 -10.60 -4.41 25.66
C ASP A 313 -9.92 -5.64 25.04
N MET A 314 -10.02 -6.82 25.64
CA MET A 314 -9.40 -8.05 25.12
C MET A 314 -10.39 -9.19 25.06
N VAL A 315 -10.41 -9.90 23.92
CA VAL A 315 -11.32 -11.02 23.68
C VAL A 315 -10.53 -12.18 23.06
N PRO A 316 -10.69 -13.43 23.55
CA PRO A 316 -10.05 -14.58 22.91
C PRO A 316 -10.75 -14.89 21.59
N VAL A 317 -9.97 -15.22 20.56
CA VAL A 317 -10.49 -15.68 19.26
C VAL A 317 -9.73 -16.91 18.78
N PRO A 318 -10.38 -17.83 18.05
CA PRO A 318 -9.67 -18.90 17.36
C PRO A 318 -8.71 -18.32 16.32
N GLU A 319 -7.48 -18.82 16.28
CA GLU A 319 -6.43 -18.40 15.34
C GLU A 319 -6.90 -18.48 13.87
N ASP A 320 -7.66 -19.53 13.52
CA ASP A 320 -8.23 -19.74 12.18
C ASP A 320 -9.14 -18.58 11.70
N SER A 321 -9.74 -17.82 12.63
CA SER A 321 -10.69 -16.76 12.33
C SER A 321 -10.04 -15.38 12.17
N VAL A 322 -8.77 -15.22 12.53
CA VAL A 322 -8.09 -13.91 12.60
C VAL A 322 -8.06 -13.22 11.24
N LEU A 323 -7.68 -13.96 10.19
CA LEU A 323 -7.59 -13.39 8.85
C LEU A 323 -8.96 -12.89 8.35
N ASP A 324 -10.04 -13.65 8.56
CA ASP A 324 -11.39 -13.24 8.18
C ASP A 324 -11.84 -11.99 8.94
N LEU A 325 -11.53 -11.91 10.24
CA LEU A 325 -11.83 -10.75 11.06
C LEU A 325 -11.09 -9.50 10.58
N ILE A 326 -9.79 -9.61 10.26
CA ILE A 326 -9.02 -8.50 9.69
C ILE A 326 -9.65 -8.05 8.38
N HIS A 327 -9.90 -8.95 7.43
CA HIS A 327 -10.49 -8.58 6.13
C HIS A 327 -11.88 -7.94 6.26
N ARG A 328 -12.70 -8.42 7.21
CA ARG A 328 -14.05 -7.87 7.47
C ARG A 328 -14.01 -6.48 8.11
N HIS A 329 -13.06 -6.22 9.01
CA HIS A 329 -13.01 -5.01 9.83
C HIS A 329 -12.04 -3.93 9.36
N LEU A 330 -11.09 -4.28 8.48
CA LEU A 330 -10.17 -3.35 7.84
C LEU A 330 -10.84 -2.12 7.19
N PRO A 331 -11.99 -2.22 6.49
CA PRO A 331 -12.60 -1.07 5.78
C PRO A 331 -13.42 -0.14 6.68
N ARG A 332 -13.20 -0.19 8.00
CA ARG A 332 -13.82 0.73 8.96
C ARG A 332 -13.01 2.01 9.04
N ARG A 333 -13.58 3.02 9.70
CA ARG A 333 -12.94 4.31 9.95
C ARG A 333 -11.55 4.12 10.57
N VAL A 334 -10.57 4.85 10.03
CA VAL A 334 -9.22 4.95 10.56
C VAL A 334 -9.25 5.56 11.96
N ILE A 335 -8.44 5.02 12.87
CA ILE A 335 -8.33 5.48 14.25
C ILE A 335 -7.30 6.62 14.27
N ASP A 336 -7.70 7.81 14.73
CA ASP A 336 -6.78 8.94 14.95
C ASP A 336 -6.23 8.87 16.37
N LEU A 337 -4.90 8.77 16.50
CA LEU A 337 -4.21 8.66 17.79
C LEU A 337 -3.94 10.00 18.46
N ARG A 338 -4.14 11.12 17.74
CA ARG A 338 -3.78 12.45 18.23
C ARG A 338 -4.90 13.09 19.05
N GLN A 339 -6.14 12.63 18.85
CA GLN A 339 -7.33 13.26 19.45
C GLN A 339 -8.22 12.22 20.13
N PRO A 340 -8.80 12.55 21.31
CA PRO A 340 -9.75 11.66 21.97
C PRO A 340 -11.08 11.64 21.21
N ALA A 341 -11.24 10.68 20.30
CA ALA A 341 -12.47 10.47 19.53
C ALA A 341 -13.48 9.54 20.23
N GLY A 342 -13.16 9.03 21.42
CA GLY A 342 -13.94 8.01 22.11
C GLY A 342 -13.82 6.61 21.49
N ASP A 343 -12.79 6.40 20.67
CA ASP A 343 -12.53 5.13 20.02
C ASP A 343 -12.12 4.06 21.04
N LYS A 344 -12.60 2.82 20.81
CA LYS A 344 -12.27 1.65 21.62
C LYS A 344 -11.54 0.63 20.77
N VAL A 345 -10.38 0.18 21.25
CA VAL A 345 -9.59 -0.85 20.59
C VAL A 345 -9.86 -2.19 21.26
N ARG A 346 -10.28 -3.18 20.48
CA ARG A 346 -10.44 -4.55 20.96
C ARG A 346 -9.27 -5.39 20.48
N LEU A 347 -8.44 -5.83 21.41
CA LEU A 347 -7.35 -6.78 21.19
C LEU A 347 -7.94 -8.18 21.05
N LEU A 348 -7.65 -8.80 19.92
CA LEU A 348 -8.08 -10.15 19.63
C LEU A 348 -6.92 -11.09 19.95
N LEU A 349 -7.03 -11.84 21.05
CA LEU A 349 -6.00 -12.79 21.44
C LEU A 349 -6.19 -14.08 20.63
N ALA A 350 -5.33 -14.30 19.65
CA ALA A 350 -5.35 -15.50 18.81
C ALA A 350 -4.90 -16.72 19.61
N LEU A 351 -5.80 -17.69 19.78
CA LEU A 351 -5.54 -18.95 20.47
C LEU A 351 -5.74 -20.12 19.52
N ARG A 352 -4.90 -21.16 19.67
CA ARG A 352 -5.10 -22.41 18.96
C ARG A 352 -6.48 -22.97 19.30
N ARG A 353 -7.12 -23.58 18.31
CA ARG A 353 -8.51 -24.07 18.44
C ARG A 353 -8.72 -25.06 19.60
N GLN A 354 -7.70 -25.84 19.95
CA GLN A 354 -7.72 -26.78 21.08
C GLN A 354 -7.72 -26.08 22.46
N ASP A 355 -7.11 -24.90 22.53
CA ASP A 355 -6.92 -24.13 23.76
C ASP A 355 -7.99 -23.02 23.92
N TYR A 356 -8.74 -22.75 22.84
CA TYR A 356 -9.76 -21.73 22.80
C TYR A 356 -10.97 -22.07 23.68
N ARG A 357 -11.32 -21.12 24.55
CA ARG A 357 -12.62 -21.05 25.24
C ARG A 357 -13.13 -19.62 25.23
N ALA A 358 -14.45 -19.45 25.15
CA ALA A 358 -15.06 -18.12 25.09
C ALA A 358 -14.94 -17.35 26.41
N ASP A 359 -14.90 -18.07 27.53
CA ASP A 359 -14.80 -17.59 28.91
C ASP A 359 -13.35 -17.49 29.43
N LEU A 360 -12.34 -17.65 28.56
CA LEU A 360 -10.95 -17.76 28.98
C LEU A 360 -10.40 -16.48 29.66
N LEU A 361 -11.00 -15.33 29.34
CA LEU A 361 -10.67 -14.03 29.94
C LEU A 361 -11.68 -13.58 30.99
N ASP A 362 -12.66 -14.41 31.33
CA ASP A 362 -13.54 -14.15 32.48
C ASP A 362 -12.77 -14.50 33.76
N ILE A 363 -11.90 -13.59 34.17
CA ILE A 363 -11.11 -13.73 35.40
C ILE A 363 -12.08 -13.59 36.58
N PRO A 364 -12.36 -14.65 37.35
CA PRO A 364 -13.21 -14.54 38.52
C PRO A 364 -12.54 -13.58 39.51
N PRO A 365 -13.29 -12.66 40.14
CA PRO A 365 -12.71 -11.78 41.14
C PRO A 365 -12.07 -12.62 42.24
N THR A 366 -10.77 -12.45 42.47
CA THR A 366 -10.10 -13.09 43.60
C THR A 366 -10.64 -12.52 44.89
N ASP A 367 -11.06 -13.40 45.80
CA ASP A 367 -11.50 -13.01 47.14
C ASP A 367 -10.27 -12.59 47.96
N THR A 368 -9.98 -11.29 47.95
CA THR A 368 -8.87 -10.69 48.70
C THR A 368 -8.91 -11.01 50.19
N GLN A 369 -10.10 -11.26 50.75
CA GLN A 369 -10.25 -11.64 52.16
C GLN A 369 -9.76 -13.07 52.37
N LEU A 370 -10.17 -14.00 51.50
CA LEU A 370 -9.70 -15.39 51.53
C LEU A 370 -8.19 -15.50 51.33
N GLU A 371 -7.61 -14.73 50.40
CA GLU A 371 -6.15 -14.67 50.20
C GLU A 371 -5.42 -14.22 51.46
N SER A 372 -5.92 -13.17 52.12
CA SER A 372 -5.33 -12.66 53.36
C SER A 372 -5.42 -13.68 54.51
N ASP A 373 -6.53 -14.41 54.60
CA ASP A 373 -6.75 -15.42 55.62
C ASP A 373 -5.88 -16.65 55.38
N LEU A 374 -5.78 -17.14 54.14
CA LEU A 374 -4.86 -18.21 53.76
C LEU A 374 -3.41 -17.86 54.10
N TYR A 375 -2.96 -16.64 53.77
CA TYR A 375 -1.62 -16.17 54.14
C TYR A 375 -1.41 -16.14 55.66
N ARG A 376 -2.39 -15.63 56.42
CA ARG A 376 -2.34 -15.61 57.89
C ARG A 376 -2.29 -17.03 58.48
N PHE A 377 -3.10 -17.95 57.98
CA PHE A 377 -3.10 -19.34 58.43
C PHE A 377 -1.78 -20.04 58.11
N TYR A 378 -1.25 -19.85 56.89
CA TYR A 378 0.06 -20.34 56.52
C TYR A 378 1.16 -19.79 57.44
N MET A 379 1.21 -18.47 57.66
CA MET A 379 2.19 -17.85 58.55
C MET A 379 2.08 -18.35 59.99
N ARG A 380 0.85 -18.56 60.49
CA ARG A 380 0.63 -19.17 61.82
C ARG A 380 1.15 -20.61 61.88
N ALA A 381 0.83 -21.43 60.88
CA ALA A 381 1.29 -22.83 60.80
C ALA A 381 2.82 -22.91 60.66
N TYR A 382 3.42 -22.08 59.81
CA TYR A 382 4.86 -21.98 59.61
C TYR A 382 5.58 -21.56 60.91
N ASN A 383 5.08 -20.54 61.59
CA ASN A 383 5.63 -20.10 62.88
C ASN A 383 5.47 -21.15 63.97
N ALA A 384 4.35 -21.88 64.00
CA ALA A 384 4.15 -22.99 64.94
C ALA A 384 5.11 -24.15 64.67
N TRP A 385 5.31 -24.53 63.40
CA TRP A 385 6.29 -25.54 63.01
C TRP A 385 7.72 -25.13 63.33
N HIS A 386 8.09 -23.88 63.04
CA HIS A 386 9.43 -23.36 63.35
C HIS A 386 9.70 -23.32 64.86
N ARG A 387 8.69 -23.08 65.71
CA ARG A 387 8.84 -23.11 67.17
C ARG A 387 8.88 -24.52 67.76
N TRP A 388 8.38 -25.51 67.03
CA TRP A 388 8.42 -26.91 67.43
C TRP A 388 9.79 -27.55 67.16
N ARG A 389 10.48 -27.08 66.13
CA ARG A 389 11.88 -27.40 65.85
C ARG A 389 12.81 -26.64 66.80
#